data_AF-A0A4R1CIB3-F1
#
_entry.id   AF-A0A4R1CIB3-F1
#
_cell.length_a   1.000
_cell.length_b   1.000
_cell.length_c   1.000
_cell.angle_alpha   90.00
_cell.angle_beta   90.00
_cell.angle_gamma   90.00
#
_symmetry.space_group_name_H-M   'P 1'
#
loop_
_entity.id
_entity.type
_entity.pdbx_description
1 polymer ?
#
loop_
_entity_poly.entity_id
_entity_poly.type
_entity_poly.pdbx_seq_one_letter_code
_entity_poly.pdbx_strand_id
1 'polypeptide(L)'
;MSTAENRYPWFGQPPARTPQPSAKVPALMGKRVILSTPEGFVYDMRAAGERYIDAECRDLVDIVTEEAWYRWMLLGKEPRKAPWAAHLVWVE
;
A
#
# COMPACT_ATOMS: atom_id res chain seq x y z
N MET A 1 8.52 -33.38 27.73
CA MET A 1 7.13 -32.91 27.50
C MET A 1 7.26 -31.51 26.90
N SER A 2 6.90 -31.14 25.67
CA SER A 2 6.24 -31.77 24.52
C SER A 2 6.91 -31.21 23.25
N THR A 3 7.36 -32.08 22.35
CA THR A 3 8.07 -31.78 21.09
C THR A 3 7.12 -31.91 19.89
N ALA A 4 5.95 -31.28 19.94
CA ALA A 4 4.91 -31.51 18.93
C ALA A 4 4.13 -30.27 18.45
N GLU A 5 4.43 -29.05 18.90
CA GLU A 5 3.68 -27.84 18.45
C GLU A 5 4.21 -27.22 17.15
N ASN A 6 5.40 -27.60 16.68
CA ASN A 6 6.04 -27.00 15.51
C ASN A 6 5.69 -27.68 14.16
N ARG A 7 4.51 -28.33 14.07
CA ARG A 7 4.09 -29.08 12.86
C ARG A 7 3.17 -28.32 11.92
N TYR A 8 2.79 -27.09 12.25
CA TYR A 8 1.97 -26.25 11.37
C TYR A 8 2.59 -24.84 11.28
N PRO A 9 2.91 -24.34 10.06
CA PRO A 9 3.52 -23.01 9.88
C PRO A 9 2.57 -21.84 10.24
N TRP A 10 1.37 -22.14 10.74
CA TRP A 10 0.29 -21.20 11.05
C TRP A 10 -0.02 -21.10 12.56
N PHE A 11 0.70 -21.84 13.42
CA PHE A 11 0.65 -21.64 14.87
C PHE A 11 1.72 -20.59 15.24
N GLY A 12 1.32 -19.32 15.37
CA GLY A 12 2.23 -18.22 15.70
C GLY A 12 1.71 -16.83 15.30
N GLN A 13 2.61 -15.85 15.26
CA GLN A 13 2.34 -14.48 14.77
C GLN A 13 2.54 -14.42 13.24
N PRO A 14 1.70 -13.70 12.48
CA PRO A 14 1.98 -13.42 11.08
C PRO A 14 3.37 -12.78 10.92
N PRO A 15 4.14 -13.14 9.87
CA PRO A 15 5.42 -12.51 9.63
C PRO A 15 5.24 -10.99 9.48
N ALA A 16 6.15 -10.22 10.07
CA ALA A 16 6.16 -8.78 9.94
C ALA A 16 6.30 -8.42 8.45
N ARG A 17 5.45 -7.53 7.96
CA ARG A 17 5.58 -7.04 6.59
C ARG A 17 6.66 -5.96 6.57
N THR A 18 7.67 -6.17 5.72
CA THR A 18 8.75 -5.19 5.54
C THR A 18 8.36 -4.25 4.41
N PRO A 19 8.21 -2.94 4.67
CA PRO A 19 7.80 -2.00 3.63
C PRO A 19 8.77 -2.02 2.44
N GLN A 20 8.23 -2.06 1.23
CA GLN A 20 9.00 -2.05 -0.01
C GLN A 20 8.77 -0.76 -0.78
N PRO A 21 9.81 -0.13 -1.36
CA PRO A 21 9.61 1.01 -2.25
C PRO A 21 8.66 0.63 -3.39
N SER A 22 7.68 1.50 -3.70
CA SER A 22 6.69 1.25 -4.75
C SER A 22 7.33 0.88 -6.10
N ALA A 23 8.47 1.48 -6.42
CA ALA A 23 9.24 1.21 -7.64
C ALA A 23 9.73 -0.24 -7.80
N LYS A 24 9.81 -1.01 -6.70
CA LYS A 24 10.21 -2.43 -6.71
C LYS A 24 9.02 -3.39 -6.80
N VAL A 25 7.80 -2.87 -6.75
CA VAL A 25 6.58 -3.68 -6.73
C VAL A 25 5.89 -3.59 -8.11
N PRO A 26 5.69 -4.72 -8.82
CA PRO A 26 5.27 -4.71 -10.22
C PRO A 26 3.82 -4.30 -10.47
N ALA A 27 2.95 -4.40 -9.45
CA ALA A 27 1.54 -3.99 -9.53
C ALA A 27 1.15 -3.31 -8.22
N LEU A 28 0.62 -2.09 -8.30
CA LEU A 28 0.31 -1.26 -7.13
C LEU A 28 -1.18 -1.20 -6.84
N MET A 29 -2.04 -1.28 -7.85
CA MET A 29 -3.49 -1.11 -7.67
C MET A 29 -4.03 -1.93 -6.49
N GLY A 30 -4.66 -1.24 -5.55
CA GLY A 30 -5.29 -1.81 -4.36
C GLY A 30 -4.35 -2.25 -3.25
N LYS A 31 -3.02 -2.16 -3.42
CA LYS A 31 -2.08 -2.48 -2.33
C LYS A 31 -2.16 -1.44 -1.22
N ARG A 32 -1.97 -1.91 0.02
CA ARG A 32 -1.77 -1.04 1.18
C ARG A 32 -0.43 -0.34 1.05
N VAL A 33 -0.41 0.95 1.32
CA VAL A 33 0.79 1.76 1.23
C VAL A 33 0.94 2.67 2.45
N ILE A 34 2.19 3.02 2.71
CA ILE A 34 2.62 4.00 3.68
C ILE A 34 3.20 5.17 2.88
N LEU A 35 2.81 6.39 3.22
CA LEU A 35 3.34 7.60 2.60
C LEU A 35 4.39 8.22 3.51
N SER A 36 5.55 8.55 2.95
CA SER A 36 6.56 9.35 3.64
C SER A 36 6.25 10.84 3.45
N THR A 37 6.27 11.60 4.54
CA THR A 37 6.15 13.07 4.56
C THR A 37 7.31 13.67 5.37
N PRO A 38 7.54 14.99 5.31
CA PRO A 38 8.52 15.64 6.18
C PRO A 38 8.23 15.49 7.69
N GLU A 39 6.96 15.28 8.06
CA GLU A 39 6.48 15.17 9.44
C GLU A 39 6.40 13.72 9.95
N GLY A 40 6.58 12.74 9.07
CA GLY A 40 6.56 11.33 9.44
C GLY A 40 5.93 10.42 8.38
N PHE A 41 5.21 9.41 8.83
CA PHE A 41 4.56 8.42 7.97
C PHE A 41 3.04 8.46 8.10
N VAL A 42 2.35 8.38 6.96
CA VAL A 42 0.90 8.26 6.90
C VAL A 42 0.53 6.82 6.53
N TYR A 43 -0.25 6.19 7.40
CA TYR A 43 -0.72 4.82 7.26
C TYR A 43 -2.17 4.76 6.78
N ASP A 44 -2.69 3.55 6.59
CA ASP A 44 -4.08 3.28 6.18
C ASP A 44 -4.44 3.94 4.84
N MET A 45 -3.48 3.89 3.92
CA MET A 45 -3.61 4.36 2.54
C MET A 45 -3.56 3.19 1.57
N ARG A 46 -4.13 3.39 0.37
CA ARG A 46 -4.08 2.43 -0.73
C ARG A 46 -3.75 3.11 -2.04
N ALA A 47 -2.99 2.41 -2.88
CA ALA A 47 -2.79 2.83 -4.26
C ALA A 47 -4.08 2.62 -5.07
N ALA A 48 -4.57 3.70 -5.69
CA ALA A 48 -5.76 3.78 -6.52
C ALA A 48 -5.46 3.68 -8.03
N GLY A 49 -4.24 3.25 -8.36
CA GLY A 49 -3.74 3.14 -9.72
C GLY A 49 -2.36 2.50 -9.76
N GLU A 50 -1.90 2.23 -10.97
CA GLU A 50 -0.50 1.93 -11.23
C GLU A 50 0.34 3.21 -11.24
N ARG A 51 1.67 3.05 -11.20
CA ARG A 51 2.60 4.15 -11.31
C ARG A 51 2.55 4.77 -12.71
N TYR A 52 2.60 6.10 -12.80
CA TYR A 52 2.55 6.84 -14.06
C TYR A 52 3.47 8.07 -14.03
N ILE A 53 3.86 8.53 -15.23
CA ILE A 53 4.55 9.79 -15.42
C ILE A 53 3.53 10.82 -15.91
N ASP A 54 3.43 11.96 -15.24
CA ASP A 54 2.54 13.05 -15.66
C ASP A 54 3.16 13.97 -16.72
N ALA A 55 2.41 15.01 -17.11
CA ALA A 55 2.83 15.98 -18.12
C ALA A 55 4.06 16.80 -17.70
N GLU A 56 4.35 16.90 -16.40
CA GLU A 56 5.53 17.57 -15.86
C GLU A 56 6.70 16.61 -15.56
N CYS A 57 6.66 15.39 -16.12
CA CYS A 57 7.68 14.36 -15.94
C CYS A 57 7.88 13.91 -14.48
N ARG A 58 6.84 13.96 -13.64
CA ARG A 58 6.88 13.48 -12.26
C ARG A 58 6.41 12.02 -12.20
N ASP A 59 7.15 11.19 -11.46
CA ASP A 59 6.80 9.78 -11.21
C ASP A 59 5.82 9.69 -10.03
N LEU A 60 4.57 9.31 -10.31
CA LEU A 60 3.44 9.43 -9.39
C LEU A 60 2.66 8.11 -9.24
N VAL A 61 2.00 7.97 -8.09
CA VAL A 61 0.98 6.95 -7.83
C VAL A 61 -0.23 7.66 -7.25
N ASP A 62 -1.42 7.38 -7.76
CA ASP A 62 -2.65 7.91 -7.17
C ASP A 62 -2.96 7.18 -5.86
N ILE A 63 -3.21 7.92 -4.79
CA ILE A 63 -3.45 7.39 -3.45
C ILE A 63 -4.84 7.78 -2.95
N VAL A 64 -5.46 6.87 -2.19
CA VAL A 64 -6.71 7.08 -1.44
C VAL A 64 -6.55 6.55 -0.02
N THR A 65 -7.42 6.97 0.90
CA THR A 65 -7.52 6.29 2.20
C THR A 65 -8.05 4.88 2.01
N GLU A 66 -7.71 3.98 2.93
CA GLU A 66 -8.23 2.61 2.90
C GLU A 66 -9.76 2.56 3.00
N GLU A 67 -10.37 3.42 3.83
CA GLU A 67 -11.83 3.56 3.90
C GLU A 67 -12.40 3.94 2.52
N ALA A 68 -11.81 4.93 1.85
CA ALA A 68 -12.27 5.38 0.54
C ALA A 68 -12.11 4.30 -0.53
N TRP A 69 -11.02 3.51 -0.49
CA TRP A 69 -10.83 2.34 -1.35
C TRP A 69 -11.94 1.31 -1.15
N TYR A 70 -12.25 0.94 0.10
CA TYR A 70 -13.30 -0.05 0.35
C TYR A 70 -14.68 0.46 -0.05
N ARG A 71 -14.98 1.74 0.23
CA ARG A 71 -16.22 2.37 -0.23
C ARG A 71 -16.32 2.36 -1.75
N TRP A 72 -15.22 2.63 -2.46
CA TRP A 72 -15.15 2.57 -3.91
C TRP A 72 -15.43 1.15 -4.43
N MET A 73 -14.74 0.15 -3.89
CA MET A 73 -14.93 -1.26 -4.30
C MET A 73 -16.35 -1.75 -4.05
N LEU A 74 -17.00 -1.29 -2.98
CA LEU A 74 -18.35 -1.70 -2.62
C LEU A 74 -19.43 -0.98 -3.45
N LEU A 75 -19.28 0.33 -3.66
CA LEU A 75 -20.33 1.18 -4.24
C LEU A 75 -20.07 1.55 -5.71
N GLY A 76 -18.89 1.24 -6.26
CA GLY A 76 -18.46 1.60 -7.61
C GLY A 76 -18.19 3.10 -7.82
N LYS A 77 -18.42 3.95 -6.81
CA LYS A 77 -18.18 5.40 -6.90
C LYS A 77 -16.72 5.72 -6.61
N GLU A 78 -16.01 6.19 -7.63
CA GLU A 78 -14.61 6.56 -7.55
C GLU A 78 -14.39 7.71 -6.53
N PRO A 79 -13.40 7.60 -5.63
CA PRO A 79 -13.11 8.62 -4.64
C PRO A 79 -12.20 9.69 -5.24
N ARG A 80 -12.02 10.80 -4.52
CA ARG A 80 -10.97 11.76 -4.85
C ARG A 80 -9.61 11.10 -4.59
N LYS A 81 -8.79 11.01 -5.64
CA LYS A 81 -7.41 10.53 -5.56
C LYS A 81 -6.45 11.69 -5.29
N ALA A 82 -5.37 11.39 -4.58
CA ALA A 82 -4.26 12.30 -4.36
C ALA A 82 -3.01 11.73 -5.07
N PRO A 83 -2.46 12.40 -6.09
CA PRO A 83 -1.21 11.97 -6.69
C PRO A 83 -0.08 12.14 -5.68
N TRP A 84 0.74 11.09 -5.52
CA TRP A 84 1.88 11.09 -4.60
C TRP A 84 3.15 10.68 -5.32
N ALA A 85 4.27 11.33 -5.02
CA ALA A 85 5.56 10.99 -5.61
C ALA A 85 5.94 9.55 -5.30
N ALA A 86 6.17 8.72 -6.33
CA ALA A 86 6.34 7.28 -6.18
C ALA A 86 7.50 6.91 -5.23
N HIS A 87 8.57 7.69 -5.22
CA HIS A 87 9.72 7.50 -4.32
C HIS A 87 9.41 7.77 -2.83
N LEU A 88 8.25 8.37 -2.52
CA LEU A 88 7.73 8.57 -1.17
C LEU A 88 6.63 7.55 -0.81
N VAL A 89 6.31 6.60 -1.70
CA VAL A 89 5.29 5.57 -1.49
C VAL A 89 5.96 4.23 -1.21
N TRP A 90 5.56 3.60 -0.10
CA TRP A 90 6.05 2.30 0.34
C TRP A 90 4.88 1.31 0.43
N VAL A 91 5.00 0.15 -0.20
CA VAL A 91 4.01 -0.93 -0.10
C VAL A 91 4.21 -1.65 1.23
N GLU A 92 3.13 -1.83 1.99
CA GLU A 92 3.13 -2.63 3.23
C GLU A 92 3.36 -4.11 2.99
#